data_AF-A0A6P0U985-F1
#
_entry.id   AF-A0A6P0U985-F1
#
_cell.length_a   1.000
_cell.length_b   1.000
_cell.length_c   1.000
_cell.angle_alpha   90.00
_cell.angle_beta   90.00
_cell.angle_gamma   90.00
#
_symmetry.space_group_name_H-M   'P 1'
#
loop_
_entity.id
_entity.type
_entity.pdbx_description
1 polymer ?
#
loop_
_entity_poly.entity_id
_entity_poly.type
_entity_poly.pdbx_seq_one_letter_code
_entity_poly.pdbx_strand_id
1 'polypeptide(L)'
;MVSPLEPNCGDFFRYTGSGEILPTNVLDKKEKEIALTTIDKLGLDIDKLNAMRKAAIDGILEVVENLEESEIKELLDGFNKLDDRGKYKPFCAVITYIIQKYFLGEK
;
A
#
# COMPACT_ATOMS: atom_id res chain seq x y z
N MET A 1 -1.36 18.90 5.26
CA MET A 1 -0.68 17.59 5.27
C MET A 1 -1.49 16.64 6.13
N VAL A 2 -1.59 15.39 5.73
CA VAL A 2 -2.07 14.25 6.54
C VAL A 2 -0.93 13.79 7.45
N SER A 3 -1.22 13.56 8.73
CA SER A 3 -0.25 13.09 9.72
C SER A 3 -0.33 11.56 9.86
N PRO A 4 0.80 10.83 9.94
CA PRO A 4 0.79 9.37 10.15
C PRO A 4 0.26 8.93 11.52
N LEU A 5 0.04 9.88 12.44
CA LEU A 5 -0.60 9.62 13.74
C LEU A 5 -2.12 9.69 13.67
N GLU A 6 -2.70 10.18 12.56
CA GLU A 6 -4.14 10.17 12.35
C GLU A 6 -4.60 8.75 12.02
N PRO A 7 -5.63 8.21 12.70
CA PRO A 7 -6.09 6.83 12.50
C PRO A 7 -6.47 6.50 11.05
N ASN A 8 -6.97 7.49 10.31
CA ASN A 8 -7.39 7.37 8.91
C ASN A 8 -6.32 7.83 7.91
N CYS A 9 -5.06 8.00 8.33
CA CYS A 9 -3.99 8.47 7.44
C CYS A 9 -3.87 7.60 6.18
N GLY A 10 -4.01 6.28 6.33
CA GLY A 10 -3.92 5.33 5.21
C GLY A 10 -4.97 5.58 4.13
N ASP A 11 -6.16 6.03 4.52
CA ASP A 11 -7.30 6.19 3.62
C ASP A 11 -7.10 7.33 2.60
N PHE A 12 -6.19 8.27 2.88
CA PHE A 12 -5.89 9.37 1.97
C PHE A 12 -5.09 8.92 0.73
N PHE A 13 -4.45 7.75 0.79
CA PHE A 13 -3.48 7.33 -0.21
C PHE A 13 -3.88 6.01 -0.87
N ARG A 14 -3.45 5.85 -2.12
CA ARG A 14 -3.56 4.61 -2.88
C ARG A 14 -2.25 4.30 -3.57
N TYR A 15 -2.01 3.03 -3.80
CA TYR A 15 -0.85 2.56 -4.55
C TYR A 15 -1.23 2.14 -5.97
N THR A 16 -0.30 2.27 -6.90
CA THR A 16 -0.39 1.71 -8.26
C THR A 16 0.46 0.44 -8.36
N GLY A 17 0.21 -0.40 -9.37
CA GLY A 17 1.06 -1.56 -9.64
C GLY A 17 2.51 -1.18 -10.00
N SER A 18 2.75 0.06 -10.42
CA SER A 18 4.08 0.61 -10.70
C SER A 18 4.81 1.12 -9.45
N GLY A 19 4.18 1.01 -8.27
CA GLY A 19 4.77 1.45 -6.99
C GLY A 19 4.55 2.92 -6.65
N GLU A 20 3.82 3.68 -7.46
CA GLU A 20 3.51 5.09 -7.16
C GLU A 20 2.53 5.19 -5.99
N ILE A 21 2.59 6.31 -5.27
CA ILE A 21 1.60 6.67 -4.24
C ILE A 21 0.85 7.93 -4.67
N LEU A 22 -0.47 7.81 -4.75
CA LEU A 22 -1.36 8.86 -5.23
C LEU A 22 -2.46 9.13 -4.19
N PRO A 23 -3.11 10.31 -4.21
CA PRO A 23 -4.33 10.52 -3.43
C PRO A 23 -5.41 9.51 -3.82
N THR A 24 -6.22 9.07 -2.84
CA THR A 24 -7.36 8.21 -3.15
C THR A 24 -8.40 8.95 -4.00
N ASN A 25 -9.15 8.20 -4.81
CA ASN A 25 -10.07 8.79 -5.79
C ASN A 25 -11.33 9.38 -5.13
N VAL A 26 -11.69 8.90 -3.93
CA VAL A 26 -12.91 9.28 -3.19
C VAL A 26 -12.78 10.60 -2.42
N LEU A 27 -11.56 11.15 -2.29
CA LEU A 27 -11.33 12.43 -1.63
C LEU A 27 -12.00 13.59 -2.36
N ASP A 28 -12.47 14.57 -1.60
CA ASP A 28 -12.87 15.85 -2.14
C ASP A 28 -11.66 16.65 -2.67
N LYS A 29 -11.92 17.81 -3.29
CA LYS A 29 -10.85 18.65 -3.86
C LYS A 29 -9.84 19.09 -2.81
N LYS A 30 -10.29 19.51 -1.63
CA LYS A 30 -9.44 20.04 -0.57
C LYS A 30 -8.58 18.94 0.04
N GLU A 31 -9.17 17.77 0.27
CA GLU A 31 -8.48 16.59 0.77
C GLU A 31 -7.42 16.08 -0.22
N LYS A 32 -7.70 16.11 -1.53
CA LYS A 32 -6.70 15.80 -2.57
C LYS A 32 -5.48 16.71 -2.49
N GLU A 33 -5.68 18.03 -2.37
CA GLU A 33 -4.57 18.98 -2.21
C GLU A 33 -3.74 18.69 -0.93
N ILE A 34 -4.41 18.32 0.15
CA ILE A 34 -3.75 17.96 1.42
C ILE A 34 -2.89 16.69 1.25
N ALA A 35 -3.40 15.68 0.55
CA ALA A 35 -2.68 14.44 0.26
C ALA A 35 -1.49 14.67 -0.68
N LEU A 36 -1.68 15.45 -1.76
CA LEU A 36 -0.60 15.85 -2.67
C LEU A 36 0.50 16.61 -1.93
N THR A 37 0.13 17.54 -1.05
CA THR A 37 1.10 18.26 -0.21
C THR A 37 1.90 17.30 0.68
N THR A 38 1.26 16.26 1.22
CA THR A 38 1.98 15.24 2.02
C THR A 38 2.92 14.40 1.16
N ILE A 39 2.46 13.94 0.00
CA ILE A 39 3.28 13.15 -0.94
C ILE A 39 4.53 13.92 -1.33
N ASP A 40 4.38 15.20 -1.70
CA ASP A 40 5.47 16.08 -2.10
C ASP A 40 6.44 16.34 -0.94
N LYS A 41 5.95 16.86 0.18
CA LYS A 41 6.82 17.25 1.30
C LYS A 41 7.56 16.11 1.97
N LEU A 42 6.98 14.90 1.97
CA LEU A 42 7.62 13.72 2.54
C LEU A 42 8.36 12.88 1.48
N GLY A 43 8.32 13.29 0.21
CA GLY A 43 8.94 12.57 -0.89
C GLY A 43 8.43 11.14 -1.02
N LEU A 44 7.12 10.91 -0.83
CA LEU A 44 6.55 9.57 -0.81
C LEU A 44 6.51 8.92 -2.19
N ASP A 45 6.53 9.72 -3.26
CA ASP A 45 6.42 9.29 -4.66
C ASP A 45 7.72 9.53 -5.47
N ILE A 46 8.87 9.46 -4.80
CA ILE A 46 10.18 9.55 -5.48
C ILE A 46 10.54 8.24 -6.19
N ASP A 47 11.29 8.34 -7.28
CA ASP A 47 11.70 7.21 -8.14
C ASP A 47 12.25 6.01 -7.36
N LYS A 48 13.09 6.27 -6.35
CA LYS A 48 13.69 5.22 -5.52
C LYS A 48 12.63 4.43 -4.75
N LEU A 49 11.66 5.10 -4.14
CA LEU A 49 10.59 4.43 -3.40
C LEU A 49 9.64 3.71 -4.34
N ASN A 50 9.35 4.30 -5.50
CA ASN A 50 8.49 3.69 -6.51
C ASN A 50 9.12 2.39 -7.03
N ALA A 51 10.42 2.40 -7.35
CA ALA A 51 11.15 1.19 -7.76
C ALA A 51 11.17 0.11 -6.66
N MET A 52 11.39 0.49 -5.39
CA MET A 52 11.39 -0.47 -4.27
C MET A 52 10.01 -1.08 -4.03
N ARG A 53 8.95 -0.27 -4.09
CA ARG A 53 7.57 -0.76 -3.98
C ARG A 53 7.21 -1.66 -5.16
N LYS A 54 7.57 -1.26 -6.40
CA LYS A 54 7.33 -2.07 -7.59
C LYS A 54 7.98 -3.44 -7.45
N ALA A 55 9.25 -3.52 -7.03
CA ALA A 55 9.92 -4.81 -6.83
C ALA A 55 9.21 -5.69 -5.79
N ALA A 56 8.71 -5.10 -4.70
CA ALA A 56 7.93 -5.82 -3.71
C ALA A 56 6.56 -6.29 -4.25
N ILE A 57 5.91 -5.46 -5.07
CA ILE A 57 4.65 -5.80 -5.75
C ILE A 57 4.88 -6.93 -6.76
N ASP A 58 5.83 -6.79 -7.67
CA ASP A 58 6.13 -7.82 -8.68
C ASP A 58 6.41 -9.17 -8.01
N GLY A 59 7.26 -9.18 -6.97
CA GLY A 59 7.61 -10.40 -6.26
C GLY A 59 6.44 -11.07 -5.53
N ILE A 60 5.43 -10.31 -5.07
CA ILE A 60 4.25 -10.91 -4.46
C ILE A 60 3.21 -11.34 -5.50
N LEU A 61 3.10 -10.64 -6.63
CA LEU A 61 2.19 -11.00 -7.71
C LEU A 61 2.53 -12.39 -8.29
N GLU A 62 3.82 -12.69 -8.49
CA GLU A 62 4.27 -14.02 -8.94
C GLU A 62 3.82 -15.16 -8.02
N VAL A 63 3.72 -14.89 -6.71
CA VAL A 63 3.25 -15.86 -5.72
C VAL A 63 1.73 -15.97 -5.77
N VAL A 64 1.03 -14.83 -5.73
CA VAL A 64 -0.43 -14.76 -5.58
C VAL A 64 -1.18 -15.29 -6.79
N GLU A 65 -0.63 -15.18 -8.01
CA GLU A 65 -1.28 -15.68 -9.24
C GLU A 65 -1.57 -17.19 -9.23
N ASN A 66 -0.88 -17.96 -8.38
CA ASN A 66 -1.04 -19.41 -8.27
C ASN A 66 -1.77 -19.85 -6.99
N LEU A 67 -2.32 -18.90 -6.22
CA LEU A 67 -2.99 -19.18 -4.96
C LEU A 67 -4.51 -19.06 -5.10
N GLU A 68 -5.22 -19.91 -4.37
CA GLU A 68 -6.67 -19.80 -4.20
C GLU A 68 -7.01 -18.67 -3.22
N GLU A 69 -8.23 -18.13 -3.29
CA GLU A 69 -8.66 -16.98 -2.47
C GLU A 69 -8.42 -17.18 -0.95
N SER A 70 -8.61 -18.41 -0.44
CA SER A 70 -8.35 -18.74 0.96
C SER A 70 -6.87 -18.62 1.33
N GLU A 71 -5.97 -19.06 0.45
CA GLU A 71 -4.52 -18.97 0.65
C GLU A 71 -4.04 -17.52 0.56
N ILE A 72 -4.66 -16.72 -0.31
CA ILE A 72 -4.42 -15.27 -0.40
C ILE A 72 -4.79 -14.58 0.92
N LYS A 73 -5.92 -14.96 1.54
CA LYS A 73 -6.32 -14.42 2.86
C LYS A 73 -5.34 -14.82 3.96
N GLU A 74 -4.88 -16.07 3.99
CA GLU A 74 -3.85 -16.51 4.95
C GLU A 74 -2.52 -15.75 4.76
N LEU A 75 -2.15 -15.49 3.51
CA LEU A 75 -0.97 -14.69 3.17
C LEU A 75 -1.09 -13.25 3.69
N LEU A 76 -2.25 -12.61 3.52
CA LEU A 76 -2.55 -11.27 4.05
C LEU A 76 -2.46 -11.22 5.58
N ASP A 77 -3.00 -12.22 6.28
CA ASP A 77 -2.87 -12.33 7.73
C ASP A 77 -1.40 -12.39 8.18
N GLY A 78 -0.53 -12.99 7.36
CA GLY A 78 0.92 -12.99 7.58
C GLY A 78 1.55 -11.60 7.48
N PHE A 79 1.07 -10.73 6.59
CA PHE A 79 1.57 -9.36 6.46
C PHE A 79 1.11 -8.42 7.59
N ASN A 80 0.03 -8.77 8.28
CA ASN A 80 -0.48 -8.06 9.45
C ASN A 80 0.19 -8.47 10.77
N LYS A 81 1.17 -9.38 10.74
CA LYS A 81 1.91 -9.84 11.92
C LYS A 81 3.31 -9.23 11.97
N LEU A 82 3.79 -9.02 13.20
CA LEU A 82 5.18 -8.64 13.45
C LEU A 82 6.11 -9.84 13.26
N ASP A 83 7.31 -9.59 12.78
CA ASP A 83 8.40 -10.56 12.76
C ASP A 83 8.94 -10.84 14.19
N ASP A 84 9.87 -11.79 14.30
CA ASP A 84 10.51 -12.17 15.58
C ASP A 84 11.25 -11.02 16.27
N ARG A 85 11.45 -9.89 15.57
CA ARG A 85 12.08 -8.67 16.09
C ARG A 85 11.05 -7.58 16.40
N GLY A 86 9.77 -7.89 16.37
CA GLY A 86 8.68 -6.96 16.65
C GLY A 86 8.49 -5.91 15.54
N LYS A 87 8.86 -6.21 14.30
CA LYS A 87 8.74 -5.28 13.16
C LYS A 87 7.84 -5.83 12.07
N TYR A 88 7.07 -4.95 11.44
CA TYR A 88 6.40 -5.29 10.20
C TYR A 88 7.40 -5.53 9.07
N LYS A 89 7.05 -6.44 8.17
CA LYS A 89 7.80 -6.63 6.93
C LYS A 89 7.77 -5.32 6.11
N PRO A 90 8.88 -4.92 5.48
CA PRO A 90 8.90 -3.75 4.59
C PRO A 90 7.79 -3.84 3.55
N PHE A 91 7.13 -2.71 3.29
CA PHE A 91 6.05 -2.59 2.29
C PHE A 91 4.82 -3.48 2.51
N CYS A 92 4.62 -4.05 3.72
CA CYS A 92 3.42 -4.85 4.01
C CYS A 92 2.11 -4.13 3.67
N ALA A 93 1.99 -2.83 4.02
CA ALA A 93 0.80 -2.04 3.70
C ALA A 93 0.56 -1.89 2.18
N VAL A 94 1.63 -1.79 1.38
CA VAL A 94 1.54 -1.69 -0.09
C VAL A 94 1.09 -3.02 -0.68
N ILE A 95 1.71 -4.11 -0.24
CA ILE A 95 1.38 -5.48 -0.65
C ILE A 95 -0.08 -5.79 -0.31
N THR A 96 -0.48 -5.54 0.94
CA THR A 96 -1.87 -5.73 1.40
C THR A 96 -2.85 -4.95 0.53
N TYR A 97 -2.59 -3.66 0.28
CA TYR A 97 -3.44 -2.82 -0.57
C TYR A 97 -3.61 -3.40 -1.99
N ILE A 98 -2.51 -3.82 -2.62
CA ILE A 98 -2.54 -4.37 -3.99
C ILE A 98 -3.30 -5.69 -4.03
N ILE A 99 -3.04 -6.61 -3.10
CA ILE A 99 -3.72 -7.91 -3.06
C ILE A 99 -5.23 -7.71 -2.86
N GLN A 100 -5.62 -6.92 -1.87
CA GLN A 100 -7.04 -6.66 -1.58
C GLN A 100 -7.77 -6.06 -2.78
N LYS A 101 -7.15 -5.08 -3.43
CA LYS A 101 -7.77 -4.36 -4.56
C LYS A 101 -7.90 -5.19 -5.83
N TYR A 102 -6.88 -6.00 -6.15
CA TYR A 102 -6.79 -6.67 -7.45
C TYR A 102 -7.21 -8.15 -7.42
N PHE A 103 -7.12 -8.82 -6.26
CA PHE A 103 -7.41 -10.25 -6.15
C PHE A 103 -8.64 -10.56 -5.29
N LEU A 104 -8.97 -9.70 -4.33
CA LEU A 104 -10.15 -9.87 -3.48
C LEU A 104 -11.32 -8.93 -3.83
N GLY A 105 -11.07 -7.92 -4.68
CA GLY A 105 -12.08 -6.92 -5.04
C GLY A 105 -12.55 -6.05 -3.87
N GLU A 106 -11.77 -6.02 -2.78
CA GLU A 106 -12.05 -5.23 -1.60
C GLU A 106 -11.67 -3.76 -1.86
N LYS A 107 -12.53 -2.82 -1.38
CA LYS A 107 -12.39 -1.37 -1.60
C LYS A 107 -11.57 -0.70 -0.51
#